data_AF-A0AAW0SFJ6-F1
#
_entry.id   AF-A0AAW0SFJ6-F1
#
_cell.length_a   1.000
_cell.length_b   1.000
_cell.length_c   1.000
_cell.angle_alpha   90.00
_cell.angle_beta   90.00
_cell.angle_gamma   90.00
#
_symmetry.space_group_name_H-M   'P 1'
#
loop_
_entity.id
_entity.type
_entity.pdbx_description
1 polymer ?
#
loop_
_entity_poly.entity_id
_entity_poly.type
_entity_poly.pdbx_seq_one_letter_code
_entity_poly.pdbx_strand_id
1 'polypeptide(L)' 'MPLLGQLPLDPRVAQACDEGTNIPTQEPDAAVTQAYKDIANKIKEYCDAQSQESHLTCSGSSSSNRSSPH' A
#
# COMPACT_ATOMS: atom_id res chain seq x y z
N MET A 1 -3.28 3.17 -15.53
CA MET A 1 -2.77 3.43 -14.18
C MET A 1 -3.68 4.44 -13.50
N PRO A 2 -4.31 4.14 -12.35
CA PRO A 2 -5.12 5.11 -11.61
C PRO A 2 -4.25 6.13 -10.86
N LEU A 3 -4.76 7.35 -10.70
CA LEU A 3 -4.10 8.40 -9.91
C LEU A 3 -4.30 8.10 -8.40
N LEU A 4 -3.20 7.94 -7.66
CA LEU A 4 -3.25 7.66 -6.22
C LEU A 4 -3.41 8.94 -5.38
N GLY A 5 -2.83 10.05 -5.83
CA GLY A 5 -2.97 11.34 -5.16
C GLY A 5 -2.06 12.39 -5.76
N GLN A 6 -2.09 13.58 -5.18
CA GLN A 6 -1.29 14.72 -5.60
C GLN A 6 -0.62 15.33 -4.37
N LEU A 7 0.67 15.66 -4.52
CA LEU A 7 1.43 16.34 -3.48
C LEU A 7 1.47 17.85 -3.79
N PRO A 8 1.29 18.72 -2.79
CA PRO A 8 1.49 20.15 -2.99
C PRO A 8 2.97 20.46 -3.30
N LEU A 9 3.21 21.55 -4.03
CA LEU A 9 4.57 22.07 -4.22
C LEU A 9 5.05 22.69 -2.91
N ASP A 10 5.82 21.93 -2.14
CA ASP A 10 6.38 22.37 -0.85
C ASP A 10 7.92 22.30 -0.89
N PRO A 11 8.64 23.43 -0.78
CA PRO A 11 10.11 23.47 -0.83
C PRO A 11 10.76 22.58 0.24
N ARG A 12 10.06 22.37 1.36
CA ARG A 12 10.54 21.50 2.44
C ARG A 12 10.74 20.08 1.95
N VAL A 13 9.97 19.61 0.96
CA VAL A 13 10.15 18.29 0.32
C VAL A 13 11.55 18.14 -0.26
N ALA A 14 11.98 19.11 -1.06
CA ALA A 14 13.31 19.09 -1.65
C ALA A 14 14.39 19.12 -0.56
N GLN A 15 14.24 20.02 0.42
CA GLN A 15 15.19 20.14 1.52
C GLN A 15 15.32 18.85 2.34
N ALA A 16 14.19 18.24 2.72
CA ALA A 16 14.22 17.01 3.50
C ALA A 16 14.80 15.85 2.71
N CYS A 17 14.60 15.81 1.39
CA CYS A 17 15.26 14.84 0.52
C CYS A 17 16.78 15.02 0.52
N ASP A 18 17.28 16.25 0.46
CA ASP A 18 18.72 16.54 0.48
C ASP A 18 19.36 16.24 1.85
N GLU A 19 18.64 16.52 2.94
CA GLU A 19 19.09 16.29 4.32
C GLU A 19 18.92 14.83 4.78
N GLY A 20 18.20 14.01 4.02
CA GLY A 20 17.86 12.64 4.40
C GLY A 20 16.87 12.57 5.58
N THR A 21 16.02 13.58 5.73
CA THR A 21 15.05 13.69 6.83
C THR A 21 13.63 13.34 6.39
N ASN A 22 12.76 13.05 7.36
CA ASN A 22 11.40 12.60 7.10
C ASN A 22 10.38 13.70 7.48
N ILE A 23 9.78 14.33 6.46
CA ILE A 23 8.80 15.41 6.65
C ILE A 23 7.57 14.98 7.45
N PRO A 24 6.93 13.82 7.17
CA PRO A 24 5.80 13.37 7.96
C PRO A 24 6.03 13.34 9.48
N THR A 25 7.27 13.07 9.91
CA THR A 25 7.65 13.03 11.33
C THR A 25 7.93 14.42 11.89
N GLN A 26 8.54 15.30 11.10
CA GLN A 26 8.90 16.64 11.55
C GLN A 26 7.70 17.59 11.62
N GLU A 27 6.83 17.51 10.62
CA GLU A 27 5.73 18.47 10.42
C GLU A 27 4.40 17.70 10.25
N PRO A 28 3.83 17.14 11.34
CA PRO A 28 2.65 16.28 11.26
C PRO A 28 1.40 17.01 10.73
N ASP A 29 1.33 18.32 10.91
CA ASP A 29 0.19 19.16 10.56
C ASP A 29 0.33 19.86 9.19
N ALA A 30 1.47 19.69 8.51
CA ALA A 30 1.67 20.27 7.19
C ALA A 30 0.79 19.60 6.12
N ALA A 31 0.32 20.39 5.15
CA ALA A 31 -0.50 19.89 4.04
C ALA A 31 0.19 18.78 3.24
N VAL A 32 1.51 18.87 3.09
CA VAL A 32 2.33 17.84 2.43
C VAL A 32 2.29 16.51 3.18
N THR A 33 2.34 16.54 4.51
CA THR A 33 2.28 15.35 5.36
C THR A 33 0.93 14.67 5.28
N GLN A 34 -0.15 15.46 5.26
CA GLN A 34 -1.50 14.93 5.10
C GLN A 34 -1.67 14.26 3.74
N ALA A 35 -1.19 14.89 2.66
CA ALA A 35 -1.20 14.28 1.33
C ALA A 35 -0.38 12.97 1.24
N TYR A 36 0.78 12.89 1.91
CA TYR A 36 1.53 11.63 2.03
C TYR A 36 0.73 10.54 2.75
N LYS A 37 0.07 10.87 3.86
CA LYS A 37 -0.77 9.94 4.63
C LYS A 37 -1.95 9.44 3.79
N ASP A 38 -2.60 10.32 3.04
CA ASP A 38 -3.72 9.96 2.18
C ASP A 38 -3.32 8.98 1.07
N ILE A 39 -2.16 9.21 0.44
CA ILE A 39 -1.63 8.30 -0.59
C ILE A 39 -1.30 6.94 0.03
N ALA A 40 -0.63 6.92 1.19
CA ALA A 40 -0.27 5.68 1.89
C ALA A 40 -1.51 4.87 2.29
N ASN A 41 -2.56 5.54 2.78
CA ASN A 41 -3.82 4.89 3.15
C ASN A 41 -4.50 4.22 1.94
N LYS A 42 -4.57 4.91 0.79
CA LYS A 42 -5.13 4.32 -0.44
C LYS A 42 -4.36 3.08 -0.91
N ILE A 43 -3.03 3.11 -0.80
CA ILE A 43 -2.19 1.94 -1.13
C ILE A 43 -2.49 0.80 -0.16
N LYS A 44 -2.59 1.09 1.14
CA LYS A 44 -2.92 0.10 2.15
C LYS A 44 -4.29 -0.53 1.88
N GLU A 45 -5.32 0.28 1.65
CA GLU A 45 -6.67 -0.19 1.34
C GLU A 45 -6.68 -1.08 0.09
N TYR A 46 -5.93 -0.72 -0.94
CA TYR A 46 -5.79 -1.53 -2.15
C TYR A 46 -5.14 -2.89 -1.85
N CYS A 47 -4.04 -2.91 -1.10
CA CYS A 47 -3.36 -4.14 -0.72
C CYS A 47 -4.22 -5.03 0.20
N ASP A 48 -4.93 -4.42 1.15
CA ASP A 48 -5.84 -5.12 2.06
C ASP A 48 -7.00 -5.76 1.29
N ALA A 49 -7.57 -5.07 0.30
CA ALA A 49 -8.60 -5.61 -0.59
C ALA A 49 -8.08 -6.79 -1.44
N GLN A 50 -6.87 -6.68 -2.01
CA GLN A 50 -6.24 -7.76 -2.79
C GLN A 50 -5.92 -9.00 -1.92
N SER A 51 -5.54 -8.78 -0.66
CA SER A 51 -5.28 -9.85 0.30
C SER A 51 -6.56 -10.64 0.64
N GLN A 52 -7.74 -10.04 0.50
CA GLN A 52 -9.03 -10.72 0.68
C GLN A 52 -9.48 -11.48 -0.58
N GLU A 53 -9.16 -10.98 -1.78
CA GLU A 53 -9.55 -11.61 -3.04
C GLU A 53 -8.74 -12.88 -3.36
N SER A 54 -7.47 -12.93 -2.94
CA SER A 54 -6.58 -14.08 -3.13
C SER A 54 -6.93 -15.32 -2.28
N HIS A 55 -7.87 -15.22 -1.33
CA HIS A 55 -8.32 -16.35 -0.52
C HIS A 55 -9.66 -16.97 -0.98
N LEU A 56 -10.33 -16.41 -2.00
CA LEU A 56 -11.61 -16.94 -2.51
C LEU A 56 -11.50 -17.81 -3.78
N THR A 57 -10.32 -17.98 -4.37
CA THR A 57 -10.15 -18.77 -5.61
C THR A 57 -9.61 -20.20 -5.42
N CYS A 58 -9.56 -20.73 -4.20
CA CYS A 58 -9.25 -22.15 -3.97
C CYS A 58 -10.37 -22.88 -3.21
N SER A 59 -11.58 -22.84 -3.76
CA SER A 59 -12.60 -23.87 -3.55
C SER A 59 -12.93 -24.53 -4.88
N GLY A 60 -11.89 -25.09 -5.51
CA GLY A 60 -11.99 -25.98 -6.67
C GLY A 60 -11.49 -27.36 -6.28
N SER A 61 -12.44 -28.26 -5.99
CA SER A 61 -12.30 -29.68 -5.68
C SER A 61 -11.06 -30.40 -6.24
N SER A 62 -10.23 -30.95 -5.35
CA SER A 62 -9.27 -32.01 -5.69
C SER A 62 -9.58 -33.26 -4.87
N SER A 63 -10.55 -34.04 -5.36
CA SER A 63 -10.72 -35.44 -4.95
C SER A 63 -9.58 -36.26 -5.55
N SER A 64 -8.53 -36.51 -4.76
CA SER A 64 -7.44 -37.40 -5.14
C SER A 64 -7.37 -38.56 -4.16
N ASN A 65 -8.21 -39.56 -4.43
CA ASN A 65 -8.21 -40.86 -3.77
C ASN A 65 -6.86 -41.54 -4.07
N ARG A 66 -5.89 -41.47 -3.14
CA ARG A 66 -4.65 -42.24 -3.25
C ARG A 66 -4.92 -43.67 -2.78
N SER A 67 -5.33 -44.52 -3.71
CA SER A 67 -5.18 -45.98 -3.58
C SER A 67 -3.71 -46.34 -3.81
N SER A 68 -3.03 -46.82 -2.77
CA SER A 68 -1.68 -47.42 -2.87
C SER A 68 -1.74 -48.81 -3.51
N PRO A 69 -0.87 -49.15 -4.46
CA PRO A 69 -0.57 -50.54 -4.77
C PRO A 69 0.77 -50.98 -4.16
N HIS A 70 0.72 -52.16 -3.54
CA HIS A 70 1.76 -53.14 -3.21
C HIS A 70 3.00 -52.74 -2.40
#